data_AF-A0A420M7P5-F1
#
_entry.id   AF-A0A420M7P5-F1
#
_cell.length_a   1.000
_cell.length_b   1.000
_cell.length_c   1.000
_cell.angle_alpha   90.00
_cell.angle_beta   90.00
_cell.angle_gamma   90.00
#
_symmetry.space_group_name_H-M   'P 1'
#
loop_
_entity.id
_entity.type
_entity.pdbx_description
1 polymer ?
#
loop_
_entity_poly.entity_id
_entity_poly.type
_entity_poly.pdbx_seq_one_letter_code
_entity_poly.pdbx_strand_id
1 'polypeptide(L)'
;MLLFWTWDSRANRVLDRKMFEEDLQNLDPTSVSNGALRFCSPFLVNALLAVGRLYTTNSATYSVPSDEFTRGEAFAKEARRLRILERSETSLPFVQGLAIFYHYEGNFGTLESTIDITNTCYEQYKKLHLKDLIRKRVSATAGIQERREAQALSWIGWGFYIHENYFVGPMNRRKTLRKPDIPKLWQDAAQSSPEGEYNDYWWFAYPVSSTPQRSFRKEIFEAECDLIEIFEDIMDFLAPTKSDSNPFKAPEQALKLYRRLITLKYTLPEFLQAESSTLPTALQFYVNFDLILMSILRPFDDIAKDQFGGLDPKATSQFYASHIMSTIWTFRALYTWTTLTLGPCK
;
A
#
# COMPACT_ATOMS: atom_id res chain seq x y z
N MET A 1 -10.57 -14.24 4.74
CA MET A 1 -10.06 -12.87 4.57
C MET A 1 -9.34 -12.32 5.81
N LEU A 2 -9.51 -12.90 7.01
CA LEU A 2 -8.85 -12.40 8.23
C LEU A 2 -7.33 -12.19 8.10
N LEU A 3 -6.61 -13.13 7.50
CA LEU A 3 -5.17 -13.02 7.26
C LEU A 3 -4.80 -11.79 6.40
N PHE A 4 -5.58 -11.51 5.35
CA PHE A 4 -5.36 -10.35 4.50
C PHE A 4 -5.52 -9.05 5.29
N TRP A 5 -6.64 -8.90 6.02
CA TRP A 5 -6.89 -7.71 6.84
C TRP A 5 -5.84 -7.51 7.95
N THR A 6 -5.28 -8.61 8.45
CA THR A 6 -4.27 -8.59 9.51
C THR A 6 -2.90 -8.13 8.99
N TRP A 7 -2.41 -8.70 7.89
CA TRP A 7 -0.99 -8.57 7.54
C TRP A 7 -0.67 -7.62 6.40
N ASP A 8 -1.63 -7.36 5.49
CA ASP A 8 -1.34 -6.56 4.30
C ASP A 8 -1.90 -5.15 4.36
N SER A 9 -1.28 -4.28 5.16
CA SER A 9 -1.71 -2.88 5.25
C SER A 9 -1.57 -2.07 3.98
N ARG A 10 -0.71 -2.50 3.05
CA ARG A 10 -0.39 -1.75 1.84
C ARG A 10 -1.43 -2.02 0.75
N ALA A 11 -1.75 -3.28 0.52
CA ALA A 11 -2.86 -3.67 -0.35
C ALA A 11 -4.20 -3.16 0.23
N ASN A 12 -4.31 -3.03 1.55
CA ASN A 12 -5.47 -2.43 2.20
C ASN A 12 -5.69 -0.94 1.89
N ARG A 13 -4.73 -0.21 1.31
CA ARG A 13 -4.92 1.23 1.00
C ARG A 13 -5.89 1.46 -0.14
N VAL A 14 -6.01 0.52 -1.07
CA VAL A 14 -6.95 0.62 -2.20
C VAL A 14 -8.35 0.13 -1.84
N LEU A 15 -8.64 -0.16 -0.57
CA LEU A 15 -9.92 -0.71 -0.10
C LEU A 15 -10.45 0.09 1.09
N ASP A 16 -11.77 0.26 1.12
CA ASP A 16 -12.50 0.54 2.36
C ASP A 16 -13.08 -0.77 2.87
N ARG A 17 -12.60 -1.23 4.04
CA ARG A 17 -12.96 -2.54 4.58
C ARG A 17 -14.46 -2.64 4.85
N LYS A 18 -15.06 -1.60 5.41
CA LYS A 18 -16.46 -1.67 5.81
C LYS A 18 -17.39 -1.64 4.60
N MET A 19 -17.11 -0.77 3.62
CA MET A 19 -17.87 -0.75 2.37
C MET A 19 -17.76 -2.09 1.63
N PHE A 20 -16.56 -2.68 1.62
CA PHE A 20 -16.37 -4.02 1.05
C PHE A 20 -17.15 -5.11 1.81
N GLU A 21 -17.08 -5.14 3.14
CA GLU A 21 -17.75 -6.15 3.96
C GLU A 21 -19.28 -6.03 3.90
N GLU A 22 -19.82 -4.81 3.83
CA GLU A 22 -21.25 -4.57 3.62
C GLU A 22 -21.72 -5.07 2.26
N ASP A 23 -20.99 -4.75 1.20
CA ASP A 23 -21.31 -5.25 -0.14
C ASP A 23 -21.19 -6.77 -0.21
N LEU A 24 -20.17 -7.36 0.42
CA LEU A 24 -19.98 -8.81 0.48
C LEU A 24 -21.15 -9.53 1.15
N GLN A 25 -21.75 -8.93 2.18
CA GLN A 25 -22.87 -9.52 2.92
C GLN A 25 -24.21 -9.33 2.21
N ASN A 26 -24.39 -8.19 1.54
CA ASN A 26 -25.71 -7.77 1.06
C ASN A 26 -25.90 -7.89 -0.46
N LEU A 27 -24.84 -7.96 -1.25
CA LEU A 27 -24.96 -8.05 -2.71
C LEU A 27 -25.08 -9.50 -3.18
N ASP A 28 -26.08 -9.74 -4.03
CA ASP A 28 -26.13 -10.94 -4.85
C ASP A 28 -25.01 -10.85 -5.92
N PRO A 29 -24.06 -11.80 -5.95
CA PRO A 29 -22.94 -11.79 -6.90
C PRO A 29 -23.38 -11.89 -8.37
N THR A 30 -24.61 -12.33 -8.63
CA THR A 30 -25.17 -12.45 -9.99
C THR A 30 -25.97 -11.22 -10.42
N SER A 31 -26.26 -10.30 -9.49
CA SER A 31 -27.03 -9.11 -9.79
C SER A 31 -26.24 -8.12 -10.65
N VAL A 32 -26.87 -7.56 -11.68
CA VAL A 32 -26.30 -6.47 -12.49
C VAL A 32 -26.34 -5.18 -11.69
N SER A 33 -25.24 -4.41 -11.67
CA SER A 33 -25.23 -3.10 -11.00
C SER A 33 -26.09 -2.13 -11.82
N ASN A 34 -27.30 -1.82 -11.35
CA ASN A 34 -28.19 -0.82 -11.94
C ASN A 34 -27.68 0.63 -11.69
N GLY A 35 -26.42 0.90 -12.03
CA GLY A 35 -25.74 2.18 -11.78
C GLY A 35 -25.30 2.43 -10.34
N ALA A 36 -25.62 1.52 -9.42
CA ALA A 36 -25.15 1.58 -8.03
C ALA A 36 -23.62 1.35 -7.95
N LEU A 37 -22.95 2.16 -7.14
CA LEU A 37 -21.54 1.96 -6.84
C LEU A 37 -21.37 0.68 -6.03
N ARG A 38 -20.36 -0.11 -6.38
CA ARG A 38 -19.98 -1.33 -5.68
C ARG A 38 -18.54 -1.22 -5.21
N PHE A 39 -18.25 -1.91 -4.12
CA PHE A 39 -16.95 -2.06 -3.47
C PHE A 39 -16.54 -3.53 -3.38
N CYS A 40 -17.40 -4.47 -3.81
CA CYS A 40 -17.10 -5.90 -3.85
C CYS A 40 -17.42 -6.51 -5.22
N SER A 41 -16.65 -7.52 -5.61
CA SER A 41 -16.95 -8.42 -6.73
C SER A 41 -16.33 -9.80 -6.49
N PRO A 42 -16.81 -10.86 -7.17
CA PRO A 42 -16.20 -12.19 -7.04
C PRO A 42 -14.72 -12.21 -7.41
N PHE A 43 -14.28 -11.44 -8.44
CA PHE A 43 -12.86 -11.30 -8.77
C PHE A 43 -12.07 -10.72 -7.59
N LEU A 44 -12.52 -9.59 -7.01
CA LEU A 44 -11.85 -8.96 -5.88
C LEU A 44 -11.78 -9.90 -4.67
N VAL A 45 -12.86 -10.61 -4.36
CA VAL A 45 -12.91 -11.58 -3.25
C VAL A 45 -11.87 -12.68 -3.45
N ASN A 46 -11.77 -13.26 -4.65
CA ASN A 46 -10.79 -14.31 -4.93
C ASN A 46 -9.36 -13.77 -4.89
N ALA A 47 -9.11 -12.56 -5.39
CA ALA A 47 -7.81 -11.91 -5.28
C ALA A 47 -7.39 -11.69 -3.81
N LEU A 48 -8.30 -11.20 -2.97
CA LEU A 48 -8.10 -11.02 -1.53
C LEU A 48 -7.80 -12.34 -0.81
N LEU A 49 -8.51 -13.40 -1.16
CA LEU A 49 -8.29 -14.72 -0.59
C LEU A 49 -6.95 -15.32 -1.04
N ALA A 50 -6.58 -15.14 -2.31
CA ALA A 50 -5.28 -15.59 -2.83
C ALA A 50 -4.12 -14.88 -2.10
N VAL A 51 -4.14 -13.55 -2.02
CA VAL A 51 -3.11 -12.76 -1.32
C VAL A 51 -3.09 -13.06 0.18
N GLY A 52 -4.26 -13.17 0.82
CA GLY A 52 -4.34 -13.51 2.24
C GLY A 52 -3.69 -14.86 2.58
N ARG A 53 -3.62 -15.80 1.63
CA ARG A 53 -2.96 -17.10 1.82
C ARG A 53 -1.44 -17.01 1.75
N LEU A 54 -0.84 -15.92 1.28
CA LEU A 54 0.62 -15.73 1.35
C LEU A 54 1.10 -15.67 2.81
N TYR A 55 0.23 -15.22 3.72
CA TYR A 55 0.53 -15.06 5.14
C TYR A 55 0.24 -16.31 6.00
N THR A 56 -0.24 -17.40 5.40
CA THR A 56 -0.44 -18.66 6.14
C THR A 56 0.85 -19.47 6.21
N THR A 57 1.10 -20.07 7.37
CA THR A 57 2.17 -21.08 7.58
C THR A 57 1.61 -22.49 7.66
N ASN A 58 0.28 -22.65 7.57
CA ASN A 58 -0.38 -23.96 7.63
C ASN A 58 -0.32 -24.66 6.27
N SER A 59 0.56 -25.65 6.16
CA SER A 59 0.77 -26.46 4.94
C SER A 59 -0.47 -27.21 4.44
N ALA A 60 -1.44 -27.49 5.32
CA ALA A 60 -2.70 -28.12 4.92
C ALA A 60 -3.57 -27.23 4.02
N THR A 61 -3.23 -25.94 3.90
CA THR A 61 -3.96 -24.98 3.05
C THR A 61 -3.30 -24.75 1.69
N TYR A 62 -2.21 -25.46 1.41
CA TYR A 62 -1.47 -25.39 0.15
C TYR A 62 -2.09 -26.39 -0.84
N SER A 63 -2.09 -26.12 -2.14
CA SER A 63 -2.56 -27.12 -3.12
C SER A 63 -1.70 -28.38 -3.10
N VAL A 64 -0.39 -28.18 -2.87
CA VAL A 64 0.59 -29.24 -2.67
C VAL A 64 1.20 -29.03 -1.27
N PRO A 65 0.91 -29.88 -0.27
CA PRO A 65 1.31 -29.65 1.11
C PRO A 65 2.82 -29.45 1.34
N SER A 66 3.67 -30.00 0.48
CA SER A 66 5.13 -29.86 0.54
C SER A 66 5.69 -28.65 -0.21
N ASP A 67 4.85 -27.89 -0.91
CA ASP A 67 5.27 -26.79 -1.76
C ASP A 67 4.58 -25.47 -1.36
N GLU A 68 5.34 -24.61 -0.69
CA GLU A 68 4.87 -23.32 -0.20
C GLU A 68 4.52 -22.32 -1.33
N PHE A 69 4.98 -22.57 -2.56
CA PHE A 69 4.64 -21.75 -3.73
C PHE A 69 3.22 -22.03 -4.25
N THR A 70 2.56 -23.06 -3.74
CA THR A 70 1.15 -23.38 -4.07
C THR A 70 0.13 -22.78 -3.10
N ARG A 71 0.58 -21.93 -2.17
CA ARG A 71 -0.30 -21.19 -1.25
C ARG A 71 -1.29 -20.33 -2.01
N GLY A 72 -2.59 -20.53 -1.78
CA GLY A 72 -3.65 -19.70 -2.36
C GLY A 72 -3.93 -19.94 -3.85
N GLU A 73 -3.30 -20.94 -4.46
CA GLU A 73 -3.40 -21.20 -5.90
C GLU A 73 -4.83 -21.46 -6.38
N ALA A 74 -5.64 -22.19 -5.60
CA ALA A 74 -7.04 -22.43 -5.96
C ALA A 74 -7.82 -21.11 -6.14
N PHE A 75 -7.64 -20.15 -5.22
CA PHE A 75 -8.25 -18.82 -5.33
C PHE A 75 -7.63 -18.01 -6.45
N ALA A 76 -6.33 -18.11 -6.68
CA ALA A 76 -5.66 -17.41 -7.77
C ALA A 76 -6.11 -17.92 -9.15
N LYS A 77 -6.31 -19.23 -9.31
CA LYS A 77 -6.85 -19.83 -10.52
C LYS A 77 -8.24 -19.27 -10.82
N GLU A 78 -9.08 -19.17 -9.80
CA GLU A 78 -10.40 -18.58 -9.94
C GLU A 78 -10.35 -17.07 -10.21
N ALA A 79 -9.45 -16.34 -9.54
CA ALA A 79 -9.22 -14.92 -9.80
C ALA A 79 -8.78 -14.66 -11.25
N ARG A 80 -7.91 -15.48 -11.83
CA ARG A 80 -7.52 -15.38 -13.26
C ARG A 80 -8.72 -15.61 -14.19
N ARG A 81 -9.56 -16.60 -13.89
CA ARG A 81 -10.79 -16.87 -14.64
C ARG A 81 -11.75 -15.68 -14.59
N LEU A 82 -11.99 -15.15 -13.39
CA LEU A 82 -12.91 -14.02 -13.15
C LEU A 82 -12.36 -12.70 -13.70
N ARG A 83 -11.03 -12.50 -13.73
CA ARG A 83 -10.40 -11.33 -14.35
C ARG A 83 -10.84 -11.15 -15.81
N ILE A 84 -11.01 -12.25 -16.54
CA ILE A 84 -11.44 -12.22 -17.95
C ILE A 84 -12.94 -11.94 -18.04
N LEU A 85 -13.73 -12.58 -17.18
CA LEU A 85 -15.21 -12.52 -17.22
C LEU A 85 -15.79 -11.21 -16.67
N GLU A 86 -15.17 -10.65 -15.64
CA GLU A 86 -15.61 -9.42 -14.97
C GLU A 86 -14.91 -8.16 -15.52
N ARG A 87 -14.18 -8.28 -16.65
CA ARG A 87 -13.46 -7.15 -17.24
C ARG A 87 -14.41 -5.99 -17.48
N SER A 88 -14.14 -4.88 -16.81
CA SER A 88 -14.97 -3.68 -16.88
C SER A 88 -14.10 -2.44 -16.76
N GLU A 89 -14.40 -1.44 -17.58
CA GLU A 89 -13.65 -0.18 -17.60
C GLU A 89 -14.08 0.83 -16.54
N THR A 90 -15.21 0.57 -15.90
CA THR A 90 -15.85 1.49 -14.95
C THR A 90 -16.10 0.85 -13.59
N SER A 91 -15.71 -0.41 -13.39
CA SER A 91 -15.91 -1.14 -12.15
C SER A 91 -14.77 -0.89 -11.16
N LEU A 92 -15.07 -0.17 -10.08
CA LEU A 92 -14.16 0.02 -8.95
C LEU A 92 -13.61 -1.32 -8.39
N PRO A 93 -14.45 -2.33 -8.04
CA PRO A 93 -13.94 -3.57 -7.46
C PRO A 93 -13.10 -4.38 -8.45
N PHE A 94 -13.33 -4.24 -9.76
CA PHE A 94 -12.45 -4.85 -10.75
C PHE A 94 -11.04 -4.26 -10.70
N VAL A 95 -10.93 -2.92 -10.68
CA VAL A 95 -9.62 -2.24 -10.60
C VAL A 95 -8.92 -2.51 -9.26
N GLN A 96 -9.68 -2.51 -8.16
CA GLN A 96 -9.17 -2.92 -6.85
C GLN A 96 -8.67 -4.37 -6.90
N GLY A 97 -9.43 -5.28 -7.53
CA GLY A 97 -9.04 -6.67 -7.73
C GLY A 97 -7.72 -6.79 -8.47
N LEU A 98 -7.46 -5.99 -9.50
CA LEU A 98 -6.18 -5.97 -10.22
C LEU A 98 -5.03 -5.51 -9.31
N ALA A 99 -5.22 -4.43 -8.55
CA ALA A 99 -4.22 -3.92 -7.61
C ALA A 99 -3.87 -4.94 -6.52
N ILE A 100 -4.87 -5.63 -5.97
CA ILE A 100 -4.66 -6.70 -5.00
C ILE A 100 -3.97 -7.89 -5.67
N PHE A 101 -4.51 -8.38 -6.78
CA PHE A 101 -4.05 -9.62 -7.42
C PHE A 101 -2.62 -9.53 -7.95
N TYR A 102 -2.15 -8.32 -8.29
CA TYR A 102 -0.74 -8.04 -8.56
C TYR A 102 0.19 -8.59 -7.45
N HIS A 103 -0.16 -8.48 -6.17
CA HIS A 103 0.69 -8.98 -5.09
C HIS A 103 0.86 -10.50 -5.15
N TYR A 104 -0.19 -11.22 -5.56
CA TYR A 104 -0.10 -12.67 -5.73
C TYR A 104 0.77 -13.03 -6.94
N GLU A 105 0.52 -12.39 -8.08
CA GLU A 105 1.25 -12.64 -9.32
C GLU A 105 2.73 -12.22 -9.25
N GLY A 106 3.04 -11.17 -8.48
CA GLY A 106 4.43 -10.77 -8.23
C GLY A 106 5.22 -11.80 -7.40
N ASN A 107 4.55 -12.65 -6.62
CA ASN A 107 5.19 -13.71 -5.85
C ASN A 107 5.26 -15.05 -6.62
N PHE A 108 4.17 -15.44 -7.28
CA PHE A 108 4.02 -16.78 -7.87
C PHE A 108 3.67 -16.80 -9.36
N GLY A 109 3.48 -15.63 -9.98
CA GLY A 109 3.20 -15.48 -11.40
C GLY A 109 4.45 -15.28 -12.25
N THR A 110 4.26 -14.86 -13.49
CA THR A 110 5.36 -14.49 -14.40
C THR A 110 5.56 -12.98 -14.41
N LEU A 111 6.75 -12.53 -14.83
CA LEU A 111 7.02 -11.10 -15.04
C LEU A 111 6.04 -10.48 -16.05
N GLU A 112 5.73 -11.19 -17.13
CA GLU A 112 4.78 -10.77 -18.15
C GLU A 112 3.37 -10.56 -17.57
N SER A 113 2.86 -11.55 -16.83
CA SER A 113 1.56 -11.48 -16.15
C SER A 113 1.50 -10.30 -15.16
N THR A 114 2.58 -10.12 -14.39
CA THR A 114 2.69 -9.04 -13.40
C THR A 114 2.67 -7.66 -14.07
N ILE A 115 3.41 -7.48 -15.17
CA ILE A 115 3.43 -6.22 -15.93
C ILE A 115 2.05 -5.96 -16.57
N ASP A 116 1.45 -6.97 -17.19
CA ASP A 116 0.13 -6.88 -17.82
C ASP A 116 -0.96 -6.46 -16.82
N ILE A 117 -1.01 -7.09 -15.64
CA ILE A 117 -1.95 -6.73 -14.57
C ILE A 117 -1.71 -5.30 -14.08
N THR A 118 -0.44 -4.91 -13.89
CA THR A 118 -0.08 -3.58 -13.40
C THR A 118 -0.49 -2.49 -14.38
N ASN A 119 -0.16 -2.66 -15.65
CA ASN A 119 -0.53 -1.70 -16.70
C ASN A 119 -2.05 -1.60 -16.83
N THR A 120 -2.74 -2.74 -16.89
CA THR A 120 -4.20 -2.78 -16.95
C THR A 120 -4.81 -2.06 -15.74
N CYS A 121 -4.29 -2.30 -14.53
CA CYS A 121 -4.78 -1.67 -13.31
C CYS A 121 -4.80 -0.14 -13.40
N TYR A 122 -3.67 0.49 -13.75
CA TYR A 122 -3.58 1.95 -13.78
C TYR A 122 -4.24 2.58 -15.01
N GLU A 123 -4.32 1.87 -16.13
CA GLU A 123 -5.14 2.30 -17.27
C GLU A 123 -6.63 2.35 -16.89
N GLN A 124 -7.14 1.29 -16.26
CA GLN A 124 -8.55 1.22 -15.86
C GLN A 124 -8.85 2.17 -14.69
N TYR A 125 -7.94 2.34 -13.73
CA TYR A 125 -8.09 3.32 -12.65
C TYR A 125 -8.35 4.73 -13.19
N LYS A 126 -7.62 5.16 -14.23
CA LYS A 126 -7.80 6.49 -14.84
C LYS A 126 -9.18 6.67 -15.47
N LYS A 127 -9.82 5.58 -15.93
CA LYS A 127 -11.18 5.57 -16.51
C LYS A 127 -12.30 5.59 -15.46
N LEU A 128 -12.00 5.33 -14.19
CA LEU A 128 -13.02 5.39 -13.12
C LEU A 128 -13.52 6.80 -12.84
N HIS A 129 -12.75 7.84 -13.21
CA HIS A 129 -13.08 9.24 -12.93
C HIS A 129 -13.50 9.48 -11.47
N LEU A 130 -12.73 8.94 -10.51
CA LEU A 130 -13.09 8.96 -9.07
C LEU A 130 -13.50 10.34 -8.56
N LYS A 131 -12.85 11.40 -9.04
CA LYS A 131 -13.19 12.79 -8.67
C LYS A 131 -14.66 13.13 -8.98
N ASP A 132 -15.17 12.71 -10.13
CA ASP A 132 -16.55 12.96 -10.52
C ASP A 132 -17.53 12.10 -9.72
N LEU A 133 -17.14 10.86 -9.40
CA LEU A 133 -17.92 9.98 -8.50
C LEU A 133 -18.04 10.58 -7.10
N ILE A 134 -16.95 11.14 -6.56
CA ILE A 134 -16.93 11.82 -5.26
C ILE A 134 -17.79 13.09 -5.32
N ARG A 135 -17.64 13.93 -6.36
CA ARG A 135 -18.41 15.18 -6.49
C ARG A 135 -19.92 14.95 -6.44
N LYS A 136 -20.41 13.88 -7.09
CA LYS A 136 -21.84 13.50 -7.06
C LYS A 136 -22.37 13.16 -5.66
N ARG A 137 -21.48 12.84 -4.72
CA ARG A 137 -21.79 12.32 -3.37
C ARG A 137 -21.52 13.29 -2.22
N VAL A 138 -20.96 14.47 -2.51
CA VAL A 138 -20.63 15.51 -1.51
C VAL A 138 -21.58 16.71 -1.64
N SER A 139 -22.79 16.50 -2.16
CA SER A 139 -23.81 17.56 -2.23
C SER A 139 -24.32 17.92 -0.83
N ALA A 140 -24.85 19.15 -0.65
CA ALA A 140 -25.42 19.57 0.62
C ALA A 140 -26.60 18.68 1.06
N THR A 141 -27.31 18.09 0.09
CA THR A 141 -28.43 17.17 0.28
C THR A 141 -28.00 15.70 0.38
N ALA A 142 -26.69 15.40 0.31
CA ALA A 142 -26.21 14.04 0.30
C ALA A 142 -26.54 13.31 1.61
N GLY A 143 -27.09 12.12 1.48
CA GLY A 143 -27.42 11.24 2.60
C GLY A 143 -26.17 10.70 3.30
N ILE A 144 -26.36 10.04 4.45
CA ILE A 144 -25.26 9.46 5.24
C ILE A 144 -24.45 8.45 4.40
N GLN A 145 -25.14 7.59 3.65
CA GLN A 145 -24.49 6.58 2.80
C GLN A 145 -23.64 7.20 1.70
N GLU A 146 -24.14 8.21 1.00
CA GLU A 146 -23.41 8.89 -0.08
C GLU A 146 -22.15 9.58 0.47
N ARG A 147 -22.23 10.23 1.64
CA ARG A 147 -21.06 10.84 2.29
C ARG A 147 -20.00 9.81 2.66
N ARG A 148 -20.43 8.66 3.18
CA ARG A 148 -19.53 7.55 3.49
C ARG A 148 -18.88 6.96 2.23
N GLU A 149 -19.65 6.80 1.15
CA GLU A 149 -19.10 6.44 -0.16
C GLU A 149 -18.06 7.45 -0.63
N ALA A 150 -18.30 8.76 -0.46
CA ALA A 150 -17.34 9.79 -0.82
C ALA A 150 -16.03 9.70 -0.01
N GLN A 151 -16.12 9.41 1.29
CA GLN A 151 -14.94 9.18 2.14
C GLN A 151 -14.16 7.94 1.70
N ALA A 152 -14.86 6.82 1.46
CA ALA A 152 -14.24 5.59 0.97
C ALA A 152 -13.55 5.81 -0.38
N LEU A 153 -14.22 6.46 -1.34
CA LEU A 153 -13.65 6.79 -2.64
C LEU A 153 -12.44 7.74 -2.52
N SER A 154 -12.48 8.71 -1.61
CA SER A 154 -11.36 9.59 -1.31
C SER A 154 -10.17 8.79 -0.77
N TRP A 155 -10.39 7.93 0.23
CA TRP A 155 -9.36 7.03 0.77
C TRP A 155 -8.76 6.16 -0.32
N ILE A 156 -9.60 5.51 -1.13
CA ILE A 156 -9.18 4.62 -2.22
C ILE A 156 -8.38 5.38 -3.28
N GLY A 157 -8.78 6.60 -3.65
CA GLY A 157 -8.07 7.41 -4.64
C GLY A 157 -6.65 7.78 -4.21
N TRP A 158 -6.48 8.19 -2.95
CA TRP A 158 -5.16 8.38 -2.35
C TRP A 158 -4.41 7.06 -2.15
N GLY A 159 -5.14 5.98 -1.89
CA GLY A 159 -4.60 4.63 -1.78
C GLY A 159 -3.96 4.15 -3.05
N PHE A 160 -4.61 4.32 -4.21
CA PHE A 160 -4.04 3.99 -5.52
C PHE A 160 -2.81 4.83 -5.84
N TYR A 161 -2.85 6.12 -5.47
CA TYR A 161 -1.70 6.99 -5.60
C TYR A 161 -0.49 6.46 -4.82
N ILE A 162 -0.65 6.05 -3.56
CA ILE A 162 0.44 5.44 -2.79
C ILE A 162 0.82 4.07 -3.34
N HIS A 163 -0.16 3.26 -3.73
CA HIS A 163 0.03 1.88 -4.16
C HIS A 163 0.96 1.74 -5.37
N GLU A 164 0.88 2.64 -6.36
CA GLU A 164 1.80 2.63 -7.51
C GLU A 164 3.26 2.76 -7.10
N ASN A 165 3.54 3.48 -6.01
CA ASN A 165 4.89 3.63 -5.50
C ASN A 165 5.54 2.31 -5.10
N TYR A 166 4.75 1.31 -4.69
CA TYR A 166 5.30 0.01 -4.30
C TYR A 166 5.93 -0.74 -5.46
N PHE A 167 5.48 -0.44 -6.69
CA PHE A 167 6.05 -1.02 -7.89
C PHE A 167 7.19 -0.16 -8.44
N VAL A 168 6.95 1.13 -8.67
CA VAL A 168 7.91 1.99 -9.38
C VAL A 168 9.00 2.55 -8.47
N GLY A 169 8.74 2.67 -7.17
CA GLY A 169 9.64 3.25 -6.17
C GLY A 169 10.96 2.50 -6.05
N PRO A 170 10.95 1.17 -5.81
CA PRO A 170 12.18 0.37 -5.77
C PRO A 170 13.00 0.40 -7.07
N MET A 171 12.34 0.70 -8.20
CA MET A 171 12.99 0.84 -9.52
C MET A 171 13.51 2.26 -9.79
N ASN A 172 13.32 3.19 -8.85
CA ASN A 172 13.55 4.63 -9.03
C ASN A 172 12.93 5.14 -10.33
N ARG A 173 11.66 4.75 -10.57
CA ARG A 173 10.89 5.16 -11.75
C ARG A 173 9.79 6.12 -11.37
N ARG A 174 9.48 7.01 -12.30
CA ARG A 174 8.39 7.96 -12.18
C ARG A 174 7.05 7.21 -12.21
N LYS A 175 6.15 7.62 -11.32
CA LYS A 175 4.76 7.17 -11.27
C LYS A 175 3.94 7.72 -12.44
N THR A 176 2.94 6.96 -12.89
CA THR A 176 1.99 7.42 -13.89
C THR A 176 0.81 8.17 -13.26
N LEU A 177 0.47 7.88 -12.00
CA LEU A 177 -0.50 8.63 -11.21
C LEU A 177 0.19 9.79 -10.50
N ARG A 178 -0.34 11.00 -10.74
CA ARG A 178 0.06 12.21 -10.03
C ARG A 178 -0.79 12.39 -8.77
N LYS A 179 -0.36 13.30 -7.90
CA LYS A 179 -1.10 13.70 -6.70
C LYS A 179 -2.61 13.88 -7.03
N PRO A 180 -3.51 13.15 -6.34
CA PRO A 180 -4.93 13.25 -6.60
C PRO A 180 -5.46 14.66 -6.30
N ASP A 181 -6.22 15.23 -7.23
CA ASP A 181 -7.00 16.45 -7.01
C ASP A 181 -8.34 16.10 -6.33
N ILE A 182 -8.23 15.46 -5.17
CA ILE A 182 -9.32 14.94 -4.33
C ILE A 182 -8.98 15.28 -2.87
N PRO A 183 -9.87 15.96 -2.13
CA PRO A 183 -9.62 16.24 -0.72
C PRO A 183 -9.54 14.95 0.11
N LYS A 184 -8.74 14.95 1.19
CA LYS A 184 -8.61 13.84 2.15
C LYS A 184 -9.85 13.76 3.06
N LEU A 185 -11.00 13.33 2.52
CA LEU A 185 -12.32 13.44 3.19
C LEU A 185 -12.44 12.61 4.49
N TRP A 186 -11.62 11.58 4.66
CA TRP A 186 -11.56 10.78 5.91
C TRP A 186 -10.97 11.56 7.11
N GLN A 187 -10.50 12.79 6.89
CA GLN A 187 -10.03 13.68 7.95
C GLN A 187 -11.18 14.42 8.65
N ASP A 188 -12.37 14.47 8.06
CA ASP A 188 -13.51 15.19 8.63
C ASP A 188 -14.05 14.49 9.89
N ALA A 189 -13.67 15.01 11.06
CA ALA A 189 -14.06 14.52 12.36
C ALA A 189 -15.58 14.61 12.60
N ALA A 190 -16.28 15.54 11.93
CA ALA A 190 -17.72 15.72 12.08
C ALA A 190 -18.55 14.55 11.52
N GLN A 191 -17.91 13.64 10.79
CA GLN A 191 -18.55 12.53 10.08
C GLN A 191 -18.07 11.15 10.58
N SER A 192 -17.30 11.10 11.66
CA SER A 192 -16.80 9.86 12.26
C SER A 192 -17.86 9.24 13.18
N SER A 193 -18.38 8.05 12.86
CA SER A 193 -19.29 7.31 13.74
C SER A 193 -18.51 6.61 14.86
N PRO A 194 -18.95 6.67 16.14
CA PRO A 194 -18.27 6.01 17.27
C PRO A 194 -18.06 4.49 17.10
N GLU A 195 -19.03 3.79 16.49
CA GLU A 195 -18.93 2.35 16.20
C GLU A 195 -17.92 2.04 15.09
N GLY A 196 -17.74 2.99 14.17
CA GLY A 196 -16.76 2.90 13.10
C GLY A 196 -15.31 2.97 13.62
N GLU A 197 -15.08 3.63 14.74
CA GLU A 197 -13.76 3.74 15.35
C GLU A 197 -13.30 2.42 15.99
N TYR A 198 -14.19 1.56 16.48
CA TYR A 198 -13.72 0.39 17.25
C TYR A 198 -12.96 -0.65 16.41
N ASN A 199 -13.41 -0.96 15.18
CA ASN A 199 -12.78 -1.98 14.33
C ASN A 199 -11.57 -1.49 13.53
N ASP A 200 -11.47 -0.19 13.23
CA ASP A 200 -10.35 0.37 12.48
C ASP A 200 -9.15 0.70 13.38
N TYR A 201 -9.36 0.82 14.69
CA TYR A 201 -8.33 1.24 15.64
C TYR A 201 -7.53 0.10 16.26
N TRP A 202 -7.99 -1.15 16.21
CA TRP A 202 -7.28 -2.29 16.82
C TRP A 202 -6.66 -3.22 15.79
N TRP A 203 -5.43 -3.60 16.06
CA TRP A 203 -4.67 -4.59 15.32
C TRP A 203 -4.20 -5.69 16.27
N PHE A 204 -4.22 -6.93 15.80
CA PHE A 204 -3.70 -8.08 16.52
C PHE A 204 -2.87 -8.92 15.54
N ALA A 205 -1.78 -9.50 16.01
CA ALA A 205 -0.82 -10.22 15.18
C ALA A 205 -1.32 -11.65 14.83
N TYR A 206 -2.55 -11.83 14.35
CA TYR A 206 -3.11 -13.18 14.11
C TYR A 206 -2.37 -13.90 12.98
N PRO A 207 -1.89 -15.14 13.14
CA PRO A 207 -2.20 -16.05 14.25
C PRO A 207 -1.15 -16.07 15.38
N VAL A 208 -0.11 -15.25 15.31
CA VAL A 208 1.01 -15.18 16.27
C VAL A 208 0.56 -14.73 17.67
N SER A 209 -0.32 -13.73 17.76
CA SER A 209 -0.83 -13.23 19.05
C SER A 209 -2.24 -12.67 18.91
N SER A 210 -3.04 -12.88 19.95
CA SER A 210 -4.38 -12.29 20.11
C SER A 210 -4.38 -11.03 20.98
N THR A 211 -3.20 -10.52 21.35
CA THR A 211 -3.09 -9.28 22.14
C THR A 211 -3.35 -8.08 21.23
N PRO A 212 -4.40 -7.28 21.50
CA PRO A 212 -4.70 -6.12 20.68
C PRO A 212 -3.74 -4.97 20.99
N GLN A 213 -3.34 -4.24 19.96
CA GLN A 213 -2.67 -2.94 20.06
C GLN A 213 -3.28 -1.97 19.04
N ARG A 214 -3.04 -0.67 19.20
CA ARG A 214 -3.59 0.32 18.25
C ARG A 214 -3.01 0.09 16.85
N SER A 215 -3.84 0.18 15.83
CA SER A 215 -3.45 -0.05 14.43
C SER A 215 -2.73 1.16 13.81
N PHE A 216 -3.02 2.36 14.31
CA PHE A 216 -2.62 3.66 13.75
C PHE A 216 -2.83 3.77 12.23
N ARG A 217 -3.85 3.08 11.70
CA ARG A 217 -4.05 2.92 10.25
C ARG A 217 -4.16 4.27 9.53
N LYS A 218 -4.87 5.23 10.12
CA LYS A 218 -5.12 6.56 9.54
C LYS A 218 -3.86 7.41 9.59
N GLU A 219 -3.20 7.47 10.75
CA GLU A 219 -2.00 8.26 10.99
C GLU A 219 -0.84 7.80 10.09
N ILE A 220 -0.66 6.48 9.95
CA ILE A 220 0.33 5.93 9.02
C ILE A 220 -0.05 6.25 7.57
N PHE A 221 -1.34 6.21 7.21
CA PHE A 221 -1.76 6.55 5.84
C PHE A 221 -1.45 8.01 5.49
N GLU A 222 -1.67 8.91 6.45
CA GLU A 222 -1.37 10.34 6.29
C GLU A 222 0.13 10.55 6.11
N ALA A 223 0.96 9.91 6.95
CA ALA A 223 2.41 9.93 6.81
C ALA A 223 2.87 9.36 5.45
N GLU A 224 2.24 8.29 4.96
CA GLU A 224 2.50 7.73 3.63
C GLU A 224 2.15 8.73 2.52
N CYS A 225 1.01 9.42 2.62
CA CYS A 225 0.64 10.45 1.64
C CYS A 225 1.72 11.52 1.55
N ASP A 226 2.14 12.07 2.70
CA ASP A 226 3.10 13.16 2.76
C ASP A 226 4.50 12.72 2.26
N LEU A 227 4.90 11.48 2.57
CA LEU A 227 6.14 10.88 2.05
C LEU A 227 6.11 10.73 0.53
N ILE A 228 5.01 10.22 -0.04
CA ILE A 228 4.90 9.98 -1.48
C ILE A 228 4.80 11.29 -2.27
N GLU A 229 4.24 12.35 -1.69
CA GLU A 229 4.30 13.69 -2.29
C GLU A 229 5.75 14.19 -2.43
N ILE A 230 6.60 13.98 -1.43
CA ILE A 230 8.03 14.33 -1.53
C ILE A 230 8.74 13.41 -2.54
N PHE A 231 8.40 12.13 -2.57
CA PHE A 231 8.95 11.21 -3.57
C PHE A 231 8.61 11.62 -5.01
N GLU A 232 7.40 12.12 -5.25
CA GLU A 232 7.02 12.65 -6.57
C GLU A 232 7.95 13.80 -6.99
N ASP A 233 8.24 14.76 -6.09
CA ASP A 233 9.19 15.84 -6.34
C ASP A 233 10.61 15.33 -6.59
N ILE A 234 11.04 14.29 -5.86
CA ILE A 234 12.34 13.63 -6.06
C ILE A 234 12.43 13.01 -7.44
N MET A 235 11.40 12.29 -7.88
CA MET A 235 11.40 11.66 -9.20
C MET A 235 11.28 12.68 -10.33
N ASP A 236 10.60 13.80 -10.11
CA ASP A 236 10.56 14.89 -11.07
C ASP A 236 11.92 15.56 -11.24
N PHE A 237 12.70 15.65 -10.16
CA PHE A 237 14.09 16.12 -10.17
C PHE A 237 15.06 15.12 -10.81
N LEU A 238 15.03 13.85 -10.39
CA LEU A 238 15.99 12.82 -10.82
C LEU A 238 15.79 12.38 -12.28
N ALA A 239 14.55 12.43 -12.78
CA ALA A 239 14.22 11.97 -14.13
C ALA A 239 13.30 12.99 -14.84
N PRO A 240 13.78 14.21 -15.18
CA PRO A 240 12.96 15.27 -15.74
C PRO A 240 12.46 14.93 -17.16
N THR A 241 11.18 15.19 -17.45
CA THR A 241 10.58 14.86 -18.77
C THR A 241 10.81 15.92 -19.84
N LYS A 242 11.07 17.17 -19.46
CA LYS A 242 11.06 18.34 -20.36
C LYS A 242 12.35 19.16 -20.33
N SER A 243 13.36 18.72 -19.57
CA SER A 243 14.57 19.51 -19.31
C SER A 243 15.82 18.70 -19.62
N ASP A 244 16.76 19.30 -20.35
CA ASP A 244 18.13 18.79 -20.52
C ASP A 244 19.00 19.02 -19.27
N SER A 245 18.40 19.55 -18.19
CA SER A 245 19.10 19.74 -16.92
C SER A 245 19.54 18.40 -16.37
N ASN A 246 20.85 18.23 -16.25
CA ASN A 246 21.45 17.08 -15.62
C ASN A 246 21.33 17.24 -14.09
N PRO A 247 20.47 16.45 -13.40
CA PRO A 247 20.26 16.58 -11.95
C PRO A 247 21.53 16.28 -11.14
N PHE A 248 22.45 15.48 -11.70
CA PHE A 248 23.74 15.17 -11.10
C PHE A 248 24.68 16.38 -11.01
N LYS A 249 24.35 17.50 -11.69
CA LYS A 249 25.05 18.79 -11.57
C LYS A 249 24.42 19.76 -10.57
N ALA A 250 23.38 19.36 -9.85
CA ALA A 250 22.67 20.18 -8.88
C ALA A 250 22.57 19.50 -7.49
N PRO A 251 23.72 19.18 -6.84
CA PRO A 251 23.74 18.52 -5.53
C PRO A 251 23.01 19.33 -4.44
N GLU A 252 22.97 20.66 -4.54
CA GLU A 252 22.24 21.53 -3.62
C GLU A 252 20.73 21.28 -3.65
N GLN A 253 20.17 20.98 -4.83
CA GLN A 253 18.75 20.67 -4.97
C GLN A 253 18.43 19.28 -4.42
N ALA A 254 19.32 18.31 -4.62
CA ALA A 254 19.20 16.99 -4.00
C ALA A 254 19.25 17.07 -2.47
N LEU A 255 20.19 17.85 -1.93
CA LEU A 255 20.31 18.12 -0.50
C LEU A 255 19.07 18.81 0.07
N LYS A 256 18.45 19.73 -0.68
CA LYS A 256 17.18 20.37 -0.28
C LYS A 256 16.04 19.35 -0.16
N LEU A 257 15.91 18.44 -1.13
CA LEU A 257 14.89 17.37 -1.10
C LEU A 257 15.17 16.37 0.03
N TYR A 258 16.44 15.99 0.23
CA TYR A 258 16.86 15.18 1.37
C TYR A 258 16.47 15.83 2.71
N ARG A 259 16.77 17.12 2.90
CA ARG A 259 16.40 17.85 4.13
C ARG A 259 14.88 17.93 4.34
N ARG A 260 14.08 17.98 3.27
CA ARG A 260 12.61 17.89 3.37
C ARG A 260 12.17 16.53 3.92
N LEU A 261 12.76 15.42 3.45
CA LEU A 261 12.51 14.10 4.02
C LEU A 261 12.89 14.07 5.50
N ILE A 262 14.08 14.53 5.86
CA ILE A 262 14.52 14.57 7.27
C ILE A 262 13.57 15.41 8.13
N THR A 263 13.11 16.55 7.61
CA THR A 263 12.11 17.39 8.31
C THR A 263 10.80 16.63 8.49
N LEU A 264 10.30 15.95 7.45
CA LEU A 264 9.11 15.10 7.56
C LEU A 264 9.27 14.07 8.68
N LYS A 265 10.43 13.39 8.75
CA LYS A 265 10.73 12.38 9.78
C LYS A 265 10.54 12.93 11.20
N TYR A 266 11.00 14.15 11.47
CA TYR A 266 10.85 14.81 12.78
C TYR A 266 9.43 15.33 13.07
N THR A 267 8.59 15.47 12.06
CA THR A 267 7.19 15.91 12.22
C THR A 267 6.19 14.76 12.33
N LEU A 268 6.64 13.51 12.19
CA LEU A 268 5.76 12.33 12.29
C LEU A 268 5.11 12.24 13.69
N PRO A 269 4.02 11.51 13.87
CA PRO A 269 3.49 11.21 15.20
C PRO A 269 4.51 10.46 16.08
N GLU A 270 4.45 10.65 17.41
CA GLU A 270 5.41 10.09 18.39
C GLU A 270 5.65 8.57 18.21
N PHE A 271 4.58 7.80 17.98
CA PHE A 271 4.67 6.34 17.81
C PHE A 271 5.46 5.93 16.56
N LEU A 272 5.49 6.78 15.52
CA LEU A 272 6.39 6.60 14.39
C LEU A 272 7.77 7.13 14.77
N GLN A 273 7.90 8.37 15.25
CA GLN A 273 9.21 8.99 15.52
C GLN A 273 10.15 8.12 16.36
N ALA A 274 9.62 7.44 17.38
CA ALA A 274 10.40 6.62 18.29
C ALA A 274 11.01 5.37 17.65
N GLU A 275 10.62 5.03 16.40
CA GLU A 275 10.99 3.80 15.69
C GLU A 275 10.76 2.50 16.51
N SER A 276 9.99 2.62 17.59
CA SER A 276 9.69 1.55 18.54
C SER A 276 8.43 0.77 18.17
N SER A 277 7.73 1.19 17.12
CA SER A 277 6.52 0.52 16.66
C SER A 277 6.85 -0.87 16.14
N THR A 278 6.17 -1.86 16.71
CA THR A 278 6.26 -3.26 16.25
C THR A 278 5.27 -3.55 15.13
N LEU A 279 4.37 -2.61 14.78
CA LEU A 279 3.35 -2.83 13.76
C LEU A 279 4.01 -3.11 12.40
N PRO A 280 3.60 -4.18 11.68
CA PRO A 280 4.07 -4.46 10.32
C PRO A 280 4.02 -3.25 9.39
N THR A 281 2.97 -2.46 9.53
CA THR A 281 2.65 -1.28 8.71
C THR A 281 3.65 -0.15 8.93
N ALA A 282 4.05 0.08 10.18
CA ALA A 282 5.03 1.08 10.57
C ALA A 282 6.46 0.66 10.16
N LEU A 283 6.80 -0.61 10.36
CA LEU A 283 8.10 -1.17 9.92
C LEU A 283 8.23 -1.03 8.39
N GLN A 284 7.15 -1.31 7.67
CA GLN A 284 7.09 -1.17 6.22
C GLN A 284 7.18 0.28 5.75
N PHE A 285 6.53 1.21 6.45
CA PHE A 285 6.68 2.65 6.22
C PHE A 285 8.15 3.05 6.31
N TYR A 286 8.89 2.60 7.32
CA TYR A 286 10.31 2.90 7.47
C TYR A 286 11.20 2.30 6.39
N VAL A 287 10.93 1.06 5.97
CA VAL A 287 11.63 0.47 4.81
C VAL A 287 11.43 1.34 3.56
N ASN A 288 10.20 1.80 3.30
CA ASN A 288 9.93 2.67 2.15
C ASN A 288 10.60 4.06 2.30
N PHE A 289 10.57 4.62 3.51
CA PHE A 289 11.21 5.90 3.82
C PHE A 289 12.72 5.86 3.52
N ASP A 290 13.40 4.83 3.98
CA ASP A 290 14.83 4.63 3.75
C ASP A 290 15.15 4.37 2.27
N LEU A 291 14.32 3.60 1.56
CA LEU A 291 14.47 3.41 0.11
C LEU A 291 14.39 4.76 -0.63
N ILE A 292 13.48 5.64 -0.24
CA ILE A 292 13.33 6.98 -0.81
C ILE A 292 14.55 7.86 -0.47
N LEU A 293 15.04 7.82 0.76
CA LEU A 293 16.29 8.51 1.14
C LEU A 293 17.48 8.02 0.30
N MET A 294 17.59 6.70 0.10
CA MET A 294 18.62 6.14 -0.77
C MET A 294 18.45 6.58 -2.22
N SER A 295 17.22 6.69 -2.73
CA SER A 295 16.95 7.09 -4.13
C SER A 295 17.51 8.47 -4.47
N ILE A 296 17.45 9.42 -3.52
CA ILE A 296 17.98 10.78 -3.73
C ILE A 296 19.49 10.88 -3.48
N LEU A 297 20.09 9.95 -2.72
CA LEU A 297 21.51 9.96 -2.37
C LEU A 297 22.40 9.18 -3.34
N ARG A 298 22.01 7.95 -3.74
CA ARG A 298 22.81 7.06 -4.61
C ARG A 298 23.32 7.72 -5.90
N PRO A 299 22.52 8.56 -6.59
CA PRO A 299 23.00 9.37 -7.71
C PRO A 299 24.29 10.17 -7.47
N PHE A 300 24.60 10.50 -6.21
CA PHE A 300 25.69 11.37 -5.80
C PHE A 300 26.77 10.64 -4.96
N ASP A 301 26.83 9.31 -5.02
CA ASP A 301 27.78 8.49 -4.22
C ASP A 301 29.27 8.87 -4.43
N ASP A 302 29.61 9.44 -5.60
CA ASP A 302 30.98 9.86 -5.95
C ASP A 302 31.24 11.35 -5.64
N ILE A 303 30.24 12.09 -5.14
CA ILE A 303 30.39 13.50 -4.77
C ILE A 303 30.98 13.61 -3.37
N ALA A 304 32.01 14.45 -3.23
CA ALA A 304 32.66 14.68 -1.95
C ALA A 304 31.75 15.40 -0.95
N LYS A 305 31.95 15.13 0.34
CA LYS A 305 31.13 15.65 1.45
C LYS A 305 31.01 17.18 1.46
N ASP A 306 32.10 17.89 1.16
CA ASP A 306 32.14 19.35 1.06
C ASP A 306 31.28 19.88 -0.09
N GLN A 307 31.23 19.15 -1.21
CA GLN A 307 30.42 19.50 -2.38
C GLN A 307 28.93 19.14 -2.20
N PHE A 308 28.60 18.19 -1.32
CA PHE A 308 27.21 17.84 -0.97
C PHE A 308 26.78 18.47 0.37
N GLY A 309 27.21 19.70 0.64
CA GLY A 309 26.74 20.52 1.77
C GLY A 309 27.00 19.90 3.15
N GLY A 310 28.10 19.18 3.30
CA GLY A 310 28.56 18.59 4.55
C GLY A 310 28.02 17.18 4.86
N LEU A 311 27.20 16.60 3.98
CA LEU A 311 26.71 15.22 4.08
C LEU A 311 27.52 14.32 3.13
N ASP A 312 27.90 13.12 3.58
CA ASP A 312 28.53 12.10 2.72
C ASP A 312 27.41 11.21 2.12
N PRO A 313 27.09 11.32 0.82
CA PRO A 313 25.95 10.60 0.24
C PRO A 313 26.11 9.09 0.32
N LYS A 314 27.32 8.58 0.07
CA LYS A 314 27.63 7.15 0.03
C LYS A 314 27.54 6.52 1.42
N ALA A 315 28.22 7.12 2.40
CA ALA A 315 28.17 6.61 3.77
C ALA A 315 26.74 6.68 4.35
N THR A 316 26.00 7.76 4.02
CA THR A 316 24.61 7.93 4.45
C THR A 316 23.67 6.92 3.78
N SER A 317 23.85 6.64 2.49
CA SER A 317 23.12 5.60 1.77
C SER A 317 23.37 4.22 2.39
N GLN A 318 24.63 3.88 2.72
CA GLN A 318 24.98 2.63 3.40
C GLN A 318 24.35 2.51 4.79
N PHE A 319 24.25 3.62 5.53
CA PHE A 319 23.54 3.65 6.81
C PHE A 319 22.07 3.26 6.63
N TYR A 320 21.35 3.84 5.66
CA TYR A 320 19.95 3.50 5.40
C TYR A 320 19.77 2.06 4.90
N ALA A 321 20.70 1.54 4.08
CA ALA A 321 20.69 0.12 3.71
C ALA A 321 20.76 -0.79 4.95
N SER A 322 21.62 -0.44 5.91
CA SER A 322 21.77 -1.19 7.16
C SER A 322 20.52 -1.09 8.03
N HIS A 323 19.89 0.09 8.08
CA HIS A 323 18.64 0.30 8.81
C HIS A 323 17.46 -0.49 8.23
N ILE A 324 17.34 -0.57 6.89
CA ILE A 324 16.36 -1.45 6.21
C ILE A 324 16.56 -2.90 6.65
N MET A 325 17.80 -3.39 6.64
CA MET A 325 18.09 -4.77 7.07
C MET A 325 17.70 -5.00 8.52
N SER A 326 18.05 -4.07 9.43
CA SER A 326 17.65 -4.13 10.84
C SER A 326 16.12 -4.20 10.98
N THR A 327 15.40 -3.35 10.25
CA THR A 327 13.92 -3.32 10.26
C THR A 327 13.32 -4.64 9.79
N ILE A 328 13.87 -5.24 8.73
CA ILE A 328 13.45 -6.56 8.24
C ILE A 328 13.72 -7.65 9.28
N TRP A 329 14.88 -7.62 9.95
CA TRP A 329 15.19 -8.57 11.02
C TRP A 329 14.25 -8.43 12.22
N THR A 330 13.93 -7.20 12.64
CA THR A 330 12.92 -6.94 13.66
C THR A 330 11.57 -7.52 13.27
N PHE A 331 11.10 -7.26 12.04
CA PHE A 331 9.85 -7.85 11.54
C PHE A 331 9.87 -9.39 11.63
N ARG A 332 10.96 -10.00 11.18
CA ARG A 332 11.10 -11.47 11.22
C ARG A 332 11.09 -11.99 12.64
N ALA A 333 11.88 -11.40 13.54
CA ALA A 333 11.95 -11.81 14.94
C ALA A 333 10.58 -11.77 15.64
N LEU A 334 9.76 -10.77 15.31
CA LEU A 334 8.42 -10.61 15.88
C LEU A 334 7.38 -11.58 15.30
N TYR A 335 7.46 -11.89 14.00
CA TYR A 335 6.33 -12.50 13.27
C TYR A 335 6.62 -13.79 12.51
N THR A 336 7.88 -14.23 12.41
CA THR A 336 8.24 -15.44 11.65
C THR A 336 8.92 -16.53 12.48
N TRP A 337 9.34 -16.27 13.72
CA TRP A 337 10.12 -17.20 14.56
C TRP A 337 9.33 -17.94 15.64
N THR A 338 8.24 -18.64 15.28
CA THR A 338 7.55 -19.59 16.19
C THR A 338 7.59 -21.04 15.69
N THR A 339 8.74 -21.51 15.20
CA THR A 339 9.01 -22.94 14.93
C THR A 339 10.26 -23.47 15.63
N LEU A 340 10.63 -22.92 16.79
CA LEU A 340 11.58 -23.55 17.72
C LEU A 340 11.07 -23.46 19.17
N THR A 341 9.87 -23.99 19.44
CA THR A 341 9.68 -24.64 20.75
C THR A 341 10.43 -25.96 20.68
N LEU A 342 11.63 -25.97 21.26
CA LEU A 342 12.28 -27.18 21.76
C LEU A 342 11.22 -27.98 22.52
N GLY A 343 10.77 -29.09 21.93
CA GLY A 343 10.07 -30.12 22.69
C GLY A 343 11.03 -30.64 23.77
N PRO A 344 10.56 -30.91 24.99
CA PRO A 344 11.43 -31.43 26.03
C PRO A 344 11.94 -32.80 25.56
N CYS A 345 13.27 -32.97 25.57
CA CYS A 345 13.87 -34.31 25.52
C CYS A 345 13.23 -35.18 26.61
N LYS A 346 12.59 -36.26 26.20
CA LYS A 346 12.36 -37.45 27.02
C LYS A 346 12.90 -38.65 26.26
#